data_AF-E6M4W3-F1
#
_entry.id   AF-E6M4W3-F1
#
_cell.length_a   1.000
_cell.length_b   1.000
_cell.length_c   1.000
_cell.angle_alpha   90.00
_cell.angle_beta   90.00
_cell.angle_gamma   90.00
#
_symmetry.space_group_name_H-M   'P 1'
#
loop_
_entity.id
_entity.type
_entity.pdbx_description
1 polymer ?
#
loop_
_entity_poly.entity_id
_entity_poly.type
_entity_poly.pdbx_seq_one_letter_code
_entity_poly.pdbx_strand_id
1 'polypeptide(L)'
;MTEDEKRVAALLEHLYAEGYATEQERNDMLCALEGDGIFVPLVGVTAIVANNNKPLTQELLDEVIALKDIYDEEYYEELMESQGYPL
;
A
#
# COMPACT_ATOMS: atom_id res chain seq x y z
N MET A 1 -8.90 -15.05 5.18
CA MET A 1 -7.89 -14.27 4.48
C MET A 1 -6.88 -15.17 3.79
N THR A 2 -6.58 -14.91 2.52
CA THR A 2 -5.50 -15.51 1.72
C THR A 2 -4.13 -15.01 2.19
N GLU A 3 -3.03 -15.59 1.69
CA GLU A 3 -1.69 -15.08 2.01
C GLU A 3 -1.44 -13.67 1.45
N ASP A 4 -1.94 -13.37 0.26
CA ASP A 4 -1.84 -12.04 -0.33
C ASP A 4 -2.62 -11.00 0.46
N GLU A 5 -3.83 -11.34 0.92
CA GLU A 5 -4.58 -10.47 1.81
C GLU A 5 -3.83 -10.21 3.13
N LYS A 6 -3.16 -11.21 3.71
CA LYS A 6 -2.34 -10.99 4.92
C LYS A 6 -1.15 -10.06 4.66
N ARG A 7 -0.48 -10.21 3.51
CA ARG A 7 0.65 -9.34 3.11
C ARG A 7 0.18 -7.89 2.96
N VAL A 8 -0.96 -7.68 2.31
CA VAL A 8 -1.57 -6.34 2.16
C VAL A 8 -1.99 -5.77 3.51
N ALA A 9 -2.67 -6.55 4.36
CA ALA A 9 -3.02 -6.11 5.71
C ALA A 9 -1.80 -5.67 6.52
N ALA A 10 -0.69 -6.41 6.45
CA ALA A 10 0.54 -6.05 7.14
C ALA A 10 1.11 -4.70 6.66
N LEU A 11 1.13 -4.45 5.34
CA LEU A 11 1.57 -3.17 4.79
C LEU A 11 0.67 -2.02 5.26
N LEU A 12 -0.65 -2.21 5.29
CA LEU A 12 -1.60 -1.20 5.78
C LEU A 12 -1.36 -0.83 7.24
N GLU A 13 -1.10 -1.83 8.09
CA GLU A 13 -0.75 -1.61 9.50
C GLU A 13 0.58 -0.87 9.64
N HIS A 14 1.56 -1.19 8.81
CA HIS A 14 2.87 -0.55 8.86
C HIS A 14 2.80 0.91 8.40
N LEU A 15 2.09 1.19 7.30
CA LEU A 15 1.82 2.57 6.84
C LEU A 15 1.14 3.40 7.93
N TYR A 16 0.17 2.83 8.65
CA TYR A 16 -0.46 3.50 9.78
C TYR A 16 0.50 3.73 10.95
N ALA A 17 1.27 2.72 11.35
CA ALA A 17 2.23 2.80 12.45
C ALA A 17 3.31 3.87 12.22
N GLU A 18 3.70 4.09 10.97
CA GLU A 18 4.67 5.10 10.55
C GLU A 18 4.07 6.49 10.24
N GLY A 19 2.73 6.62 10.34
CA GLY A 19 2.01 7.87 10.14
C GLY A 19 1.82 8.29 8.68
N TYR A 20 1.86 7.35 7.73
CA TYR A 20 1.50 7.61 6.34
C TYR A 20 -0.02 7.61 6.13
N ALA A 21 -0.73 6.74 6.85
CA ALA A 21 -2.17 6.60 6.81
C ALA A 21 -2.81 7.08 8.12
N THR A 22 -4.02 7.62 8.04
CA THR A 22 -4.88 7.86 9.19
C THR A 22 -5.50 6.55 9.70
N GLU A 23 -6.01 6.57 10.93
CA GLU A 23 -6.74 5.42 11.50
C GLU A 23 -7.97 5.07 10.65
N GLN A 24 -8.65 6.09 10.11
CA GLN A 24 -9.81 5.87 9.25
C GLN A 24 -9.41 5.20 7.93
N GLU A 25 -8.40 5.71 7.22
CA GLU A 25 -7.93 5.11 5.96
C GLU A 25 -7.49 3.65 6.17
N ARG A 26 -6.75 3.37 7.26
CA ARG A 26 -6.34 2.02 7.63
C ARG A 26 -7.55 1.12 7.87
N ASN A 27 -8.54 1.56 8.64
CA ASN A 27 -9.74 0.76 8.92
C ASN A 27 -10.61 0.55 7.68
N ASP A 28 -10.78 1.57 6.85
CA ASP A 28 -11.56 1.50 5.62
C ASP A 28 -10.93 0.51 4.63
N MET A 29 -9.60 0.53 4.48
CA MET A 29 -8.89 -0.43 3.62
C MET A 29 -8.89 -1.85 4.19
N LEU A 30 -8.75 -2.04 5.50
CA LEU A 30 -8.89 -3.37 6.10
C LEU A 30 -10.31 -3.93 5.94
N CYS A 31 -11.33 -3.08 6.03
CA CYS A 31 -12.72 -3.47 5.75
C CYS A 31 -12.90 -3.86 4.26
N ALA A 32 -12.37 -3.05 3.33
CA ALA A 32 -12.40 -3.36 1.91
C ALA A 32 -11.65 -4.66 1.59
N LEU A 33 -10.55 -4.94 2.29
CA LEU A 33 -9.79 -6.18 2.12
C LEU A 33 -10.61 -7.42 2.51
N GLU A 34 -11.44 -7.34 3.55
CA GLU A 34 -12.33 -8.43 3.97
C GLU A 34 -13.51 -8.64 3.00
N GLY A 35 -14.02 -7.56 2.39
CA GLY A 35 -15.22 -7.61 1.53
C GLY A 35 -14.92 -7.80 0.04
N ASP A 36 -13.92 -7.09 -0.48
CA ASP A 36 -13.64 -6.91 -1.91
C ASP A 36 -12.28 -7.49 -2.35
N GLY A 37 -11.48 -8.00 -1.41
CA GLY A 37 -10.14 -8.54 -1.66
C GLY A 37 -9.07 -7.46 -1.84
N ILE A 38 -7.95 -7.79 -2.48
CA ILE A 38 -6.73 -6.95 -2.45
C ILE A 38 -6.76 -5.70 -3.32
N PHE A 39 -7.63 -5.64 -4.33
CA PHE A 39 -7.57 -4.58 -5.35
C PHE A 39 -7.79 -3.18 -4.77
N VAL A 40 -8.90 -2.97 -4.06
CA VAL A 40 -9.23 -1.66 -3.46
C VAL A 40 -8.17 -1.21 -2.45
N PRO A 41 -7.70 -2.07 -1.53
CA PRO A 41 -6.58 -1.76 -0.64
C PRO A 41 -5.30 -1.32 -1.35
N LEU A 42 -4.88 -2.00 -2.43
CA LEU A 42 -3.65 -1.63 -3.14
C LEU A 42 -3.77 -0.27 -3.85
N VAL A 43 -4.92 0.02 -4.48
CA VAL A 43 -5.20 1.37 -5.02
C VAL A 43 -5.16 2.42 -3.90
N GLY A 44 -5.72 2.09 -2.73
CA GLY A 44 -5.65 2.95 -1.54
C GLY A 44 -4.22 3.21 -1.07
N VAL A 45 -3.36 2.18 -1.05
CA VAL A 45 -1.92 2.32 -0.75
C VAL A 45 -1.25 3.26 -1.74
N THR A 46 -1.49 3.11 -3.06
CA THR A 46 -0.95 4.02 -4.07
C THR A 46 -1.34 5.46 -3.76
N ALA A 47 -2.62 5.72 -3.51
CA ALA A 47 -3.11 7.05 -3.22
C ALA A 47 -2.51 7.64 -1.93
N ILE A 48 -2.38 6.85 -0.87
CA ILE A 48 -1.78 7.28 0.39
C ILE A 48 -0.33 7.68 0.17
N VAL A 49 0.43 6.83 -0.51
CA VAL A 49 1.86 7.03 -0.73
C VAL A 49 2.13 8.20 -1.68
N ALA A 50 1.42 8.27 -2.81
CA ALA A 50 1.60 9.32 -3.82
C ALA A 50 1.16 10.71 -3.34
N ASN A 51 0.15 10.79 -2.47
CA ASN A 51 -0.31 12.06 -1.90
C ASN A 51 0.45 12.47 -0.63
N ASN A 52 1.34 11.62 -0.12
CA ASN A 52 2.14 11.96 1.06
C ASN A 52 3.38 12.78 0.65
N ASN A 53 3.64 13.86 1.38
CA ASN A 53 4.87 14.65 1.16
C ASN A 53 6.13 13.99 1.76
N LYS A 54 5.96 12.90 2.52
CA LYS A 54 7.02 12.10 3.12
C LYS A 54 7.29 10.89 2.21
N PRO A 55 8.51 10.69 1.71
CA PRO A 55 8.90 9.44 1.05
C PRO A 55 8.77 8.24 2.01
N LEU A 56 8.52 7.06 1.47
CA LEU A 56 8.56 5.80 2.22
C LEU A 56 9.93 5.60 2.88
N THR A 57 9.93 4.95 4.04
CA THR A 57 11.15 4.36 4.60
C THR A 57 11.63 3.22 3.71
N GLN A 58 12.90 2.86 3.83
CA GLN A 58 13.45 1.73 3.07
C GLN A 58 12.68 0.43 3.35
N GLU A 59 12.24 0.22 4.59
CA GLU A 59 11.50 -0.98 5.00
C GLU A 59 10.12 -1.05 4.32
N LEU A 60 9.34 0.04 4.37
CA LEU A 60 8.05 0.13 3.66
C LEU A 60 8.21 0.02 2.14
N LEU A 61 9.28 0.58 1.58
CA LEU A 61 9.57 0.45 0.16
C LEU A 61 9.88 -1.00 -0.22
N ASP A 62 10.70 -1.70 0.57
CA ASP A 62 11.01 -3.11 0.34
C ASP A 62 9.75 -3.98 0.43
N GLU A 63 8.83 -3.66 1.35
CA GLU A 63 7.52 -4.30 1.47
C GLU A 63 6.66 -4.07 0.22
N VAL A 64 6.58 -2.83 -0.27
CA VAL A 64 5.84 -2.53 -1.51
C VAL A 64 6.44 -3.28 -2.70
N ILE A 65 7.77 -3.27 -2.84
CA ILE A 65 8.47 -3.99 -3.91
C ILE A 65 8.19 -5.49 -3.84
N ALA A 66 8.15 -6.04 -2.63
CA ALA A 66 7.84 -7.45 -2.42
C ALA A 66 6.41 -7.81 -2.86
N LEU A 67 5.48 -6.84 -2.97
CA LEU A 67 4.11 -7.04 -3.44
C LEU A 67 3.90 -6.79 -4.94
N LYS A 68 4.97 -6.54 -5.71
CA LYS A 68 4.87 -6.28 -7.15
C LYS A 68 4.11 -7.36 -7.92
N ASP A 69 4.17 -8.63 -7.48
CA ASP A 69 3.52 -9.76 -8.13
C ASP A 69 1.98 -9.73 -8.09
N ILE A 70 1.41 -9.00 -7.12
CA ILE A 70 -0.04 -8.91 -6.92
C ILE A 70 -0.60 -7.50 -7.15
N TYR A 71 0.29 -6.53 -7.38
CA TYR A 71 -0.07 -5.17 -7.71
C TYR A 71 -0.50 -5.08 -9.17
N ASP A 72 -1.50 -4.23 -9.44
CA ASP A 72 -1.76 -3.80 -10.80
C ASP A 72 -0.60 -2.92 -11.30
N GLU A 73 -0.13 -3.17 -12.52
CA GLU A 73 1.10 -2.58 -13.06
C GLU A 73 1.05 -1.04 -13.08
N GLU A 74 -0.09 -0.45 -13.47
CA GLU A 74 -0.24 1.00 -13.59
C GLU A 74 -0.12 1.69 -12.23
N TYR A 75 -0.81 1.15 -11.22
CA TYR A 75 -0.77 1.71 -9.87
C TYR A 75 0.58 1.49 -9.17
N TYR A 76 1.23 0.36 -9.44
CA TYR A 76 2.58 0.12 -8.93
C TYR A 76 3.58 1.11 -9.53
N GLU A 77 3.48 1.40 -10.83
CA GLU A 77 4.30 2.38 -11.50
C GLU A 77 4.12 3.79 -10.92
N GLU A 78 2.86 4.24 -10.78
CA GLU A 78 2.53 5.52 -10.16
C GLU A 78 3.10 5.63 -8.74
N LEU A 79 2.98 4.58 -7.93
CA LEU A 79 3.55 4.53 -6.59
C LEU A 79 5.07 4.70 -6.66
N MET A 80 5.79 3.90 -7.46
CA MET A 80 7.25 3.93 -7.49
C MET A 80 7.79 5.27 -8.02
N GLU A 81 7.14 5.85 -9.04
CA GLU A 81 7.46 7.17 -9.55
C GLU A 81 7.32 8.26 -8.47
N SER A 82 6.25 8.20 -7.67
CA SER A 82 6.05 9.13 -6.54
C SER A 82 7.17 9.06 -5.51
N GLN A 83 7.82 7.89 -5.40
CA GLN A 83 8.96 7.66 -4.50
C GLN A 83 10.32 8.01 -5.14
N GLY A 84 10.33 8.53 -6.38
CA GLY A 84 11.54 8.90 -7.09
C GLY A 84 12.31 7.73 -7.70
N TYR A 85 11.66 6.57 -7.84
CA TYR A 85 12.22 5.39 -8.52
C TYR A 85 11.65 5.31 -9.93
N PRO A 86 12.40 5.70 -10.97
CA PRO A 86 11.98 5.42 -12.34
C PRO A 86 11.99 3.91 -12.57
N LEU A 87 10.87 3.37 -13.07
CA LEU A 87 10.76 1.98 -13.52
C LEU A 87 11.18 1.82 -14.99
#